data_AF-A0A7X0EDG7-F1
#
_entry.id   AF-A0A7X0EDG7-F1
#
_cell.length_a   1.000
_cell.length_b   1.000
_cell.length_c   1.000
_cell.angle_alpha   90.00
_cell.angle_beta   90.00
_cell.angle_gamma   90.00
#
_symmetry.space_group_name_H-M   'P 1'
#
loop_
_entity.id
_entity.type
_entity.pdbx_description
1 polymer ?
#
loop_
_entity_poly.entity_id
_entity_poly.type
_entity_poly.pdbx_seq_one_letter_code
_entity_poly.pdbx_strand_id
1 'polypeptide(L)'
;MSALLWGFLGGVVAWFVTNFISQPLIKIISLRESAAVALARYENYDHHGHEEEDTPEADTIKARNVAFSEVGSQLKAFVISNQIIMKAIHKTTWRPGPAGENLITLSQMPPYGSENWEIRQNIMKHLKLGKKISKDLRI
;
A
#
# COMPACT_ATOMS: atom_id res chain seq x y z
N MET A 1 -10.91 -22.53 41.67
CA MET A 1 -10.28 -21.22 41.35
C MET A 1 -9.56 -21.21 40.00
N SER A 2 -8.97 -22.32 39.54
CA SER A 2 -8.15 -22.33 38.31
C SER A 2 -8.90 -22.01 37.01
N ALA A 3 -10.16 -22.43 36.85
CA ALA A 3 -10.92 -22.20 35.60
C ALA A 3 -11.26 -20.71 35.34
N LEU A 4 -11.52 -19.93 36.39
CA LEU A 4 -11.80 -18.49 36.29
C LEU A 4 -10.55 -17.69 35.88
N LEU A 5 -9.38 -18.05 36.44
CA LEU A 5 -8.10 -17.44 36.07
C LEU A 5 -7.70 -17.76 34.62
N TRP A 6 -7.90 -18.99 34.17
CA TRP A 6 -7.67 -19.38 32.77
C TRP A 6 -8.65 -18.69 31.80
N GLY A 7 -9.92 -18.56 32.17
CA GLY A 7 -10.90 -17.81 31.38
C GLY A 7 -10.55 -16.32 31.26
N PHE A 8 -10.11 -15.70 32.36
CA PHE A 8 -9.64 -14.31 32.36
C PHE A 8 -8.37 -14.12 31.52
N LEU A 9 -7.36 -14.97 31.70
CA LEU A 9 -6.14 -14.94 30.87
C LEU A 9 -6.46 -15.12 29.39
N GLY A 10 -7.36 -16.05 29.05
CA GLY A 10 -7.81 -16.26 27.68
C GLY A 10 -8.47 -15.01 27.08
N GLY A 11 -9.32 -14.34 27.85
CA GLY A 11 -9.95 -13.08 27.45
C GLY A 11 -8.94 -11.96 27.19
N VAL A 12 -7.94 -11.79 28.07
CA VAL A 12 -6.88 -10.78 27.92
C VAL A 12 -6.02 -11.06 26.68
N VAL A 13 -5.66 -12.32 26.45
CA VAL A 13 -4.89 -12.71 25.26
C VAL A 13 -5.68 -12.49 23.98
N ALA A 14 -6.98 -12.86 23.94
CA ALA A 14 -7.83 -12.63 22.77
C ALA A 14 -8.01 -11.14 22.47
N TRP A 15 -8.20 -10.32 23.51
CA TRP A 15 -8.26 -8.86 23.37
C TRP A 15 -6.93 -8.28 22.86
N PHE A 16 -5.79 -8.78 23.35
CA PHE A 16 -4.48 -8.38 22.88
C PHE A 16 -4.26 -8.73 21.41
N VAL A 17 -4.55 -9.97 21.00
CA VAL A 17 -4.44 -10.41 19.61
C VAL A 17 -5.31 -9.55 18.69
N THR A 18 -6.54 -9.24 19.11
CA THR A 18 -7.47 -8.44 18.30
C THR A 18 -6.95 -7.01 18.08
N ASN A 19 -6.48 -6.35 19.14
CA ASN A 19 -6.03 -4.95 19.05
C ASN A 19 -4.63 -4.81 18.42
N PHE A 20 -3.71 -5.72 18.71
CA PHE A 20 -2.31 -5.59 18.32
C PHE A 20 -1.92 -6.40 17.08
N ILE A 21 -2.79 -7.29 16.59
CA ILE A 21 -2.51 -8.12 15.40
C ILE A 21 -3.61 -7.94 14.35
N SER A 22 -4.87 -8.16 14.70
CA SER A 22 -5.95 -8.15 13.70
C SER A 22 -6.18 -6.77 13.11
N GLN A 23 -6.32 -5.72 13.94
CA GLN A 23 -6.59 -4.37 13.43
C GLN A 23 -5.50 -3.85 12.48
N PRO A 24 -4.21 -3.96 12.81
CA PRO A 24 -3.21 -3.38 11.91
C PRO A 24 -2.96 -4.26 10.69
N LEU A 25 -3.21 -5.58 10.75
CA LEU A 25 -3.23 -6.43 9.56
C LEU A 25 -4.34 -6.00 8.58
N ILE A 26 -5.53 -5.67 9.07
CA ILE A 26 -6.60 -5.12 8.22
C ILE A 26 -6.16 -3.78 7.63
N LYS A 27 -5.57 -2.91 8.45
CA LYS A 27 -5.11 -1.59 8.00
C LYS A 27 -4.06 -1.69 6.90
N ILE A 28 -3.06 -2.58 7.02
CA ILE A 28 -2.03 -2.72 5.98
C ILE A 28 -2.59 -3.28 4.67
N ILE A 29 -3.59 -4.17 4.74
CA ILE A 29 -4.29 -4.67 3.55
C ILE A 29 -5.07 -3.53 2.88
N SER A 30 -5.80 -2.73 3.65
CA SER A 30 -6.53 -1.55 3.14
C SER A 30 -5.59 -0.51 2.50
N LEU A 31 -4.42 -0.26 3.11
CA LEU A 31 -3.41 0.64 2.52
C LEU A 31 -2.82 0.09 1.23
N ARG A 32 -2.61 -1.22 1.15
CA ARG A 32 -2.15 -1.90 -0.05
C ARG A 32 -3.17 -1.83 -1.18
N GLU A 33 -4.44 -1.99 -0.87
CA GLU A 33 -5.54 -1.80 -1.82
C GLU A 33 -5.62 -0.35 -2.29
N SER A 34 -5.56 0.62 -1.36
CA SER A 34 -5.56 2.06 -1.69
C SER A 34 -4.41 2.43 -2.63
N ALA A 35 -3.22 1.86 -2.40
CA ALA A 35 -2.06 2.04 -3.28
C ALA A 35 -2.31 1.42 -4.66
N ALA A 36 -2.90 0.23 -4.73
CA ALA A 36 -3.24 -0.41 -6.00
C ALA A 36 -4.28 0.40 -6.79
N VAL A 37 -5.32 0.89 -6.12
CA VAL A 37 -6.36 1.72 -6.72
C VAL A 37 -5.77 3.04 -7.22
N ALA A 38 -4.93 3.70 -6.43
CA ALA A 38 -4.27 4.93 -6.85
C ALA A 38 -3.37 4.69 -8.07
N LEU A 39 -2.56 3.62 -8.07
CA LEU A 39 -1.70 3.27 -9.20
C LEU A 39 -2.51 2.96 -10.46
N ALA A 40 -3.56 2.14 -10.36
CA ALA A 40 -4.41 1.78 -11.49
C ALA A 40 -5.18 2.99 -12.05
N ARG A 41 -5.71 3.84 -11.16
CA ARG A 41 -6.45 5.06 -11.56
C ARG A 41 -5.62 5.99 -12.43
N TYR A 42 -4.32 6.09 -12.15
CA TYR A 42 -3.43 6.99 -12.88
C TYR A 42 -2.47 6.25 -13.82
N GLU A 43 -2.71 4.97 -14.13
CA GLU A 43 -1.83 4.14 -14.98
C GLU A 43 -1.73 4.64 -16.42
N ASN A 44 -2.85 5.13 -16.97
CA ASN A 44 -2.92 5.59 -18.35
C ASN A 44 -2.19 6.92 -18.61
N TYR A 45 -1.93 7.72 -17.56
CA TYR A 45 -1.20 8.98 -17.71
C TYR A 45 0.31 8.79 -17.80
N ASP A 46 0.83 7.62 -17.41
CA ASP A 46 2.26 7.31 -17.44
C ASP A 46 2.68 6.57 -18.73
N HIS A 47 1.76 6.32 -19.70
CA HIS A 47 2.06 5.55 -20.90
C HIS A 47 2.88 6.36 -21.93
N HIS A 48 3.99 5.79 -22.37
CA HIS A 48 4.83 6.30 -23.45
C HIS A 48 4.09 6.21 -24.79
N GLY A 49 3.36 7.25 -25.14
CA GLY A 49 2.73 7.38 -26.46
C GLY A 49 2.28 8.82 -26.64
N HIS A 50 3.09 9.60 -27.35
CA HIS A 50 2.69 10.91 -27.84
C HIS A 50 1.45 10.77 -28.74
N GLU A 51 0.30 11.19 -28.24
CA GLU A 51 -0.71 11.85 -29.06
C GLU A 51 -0.97 13.21 -28.39
N GLU A 52 -0.69 14.30 -29.12
CA GLU A 52 -0.63 15.69 -28.63
C GLU A 52 -1.97 16.26 -28.10
N GLU A 53 -3.03 15.45 -27.97
CA GLU A 53 -4.37 15.91 -27.60
C GLU A 53 -4.73 15.78 -26.11
N ASP A 54 -4.05 14.96 -25.31
CA ASP A 54 -4.47 14.66 -23.92
C ASP A 54 -3.37 14.97 -22.90
N THR A 55 -2.94 16.22 -22.85
CA THR A 55 -2.15 16.69 -21.69
C THR A 55 -3.10 16.68 -20.48
N PRO A 56 -2.85 15.90 -19.42
CA PRO A 56 -3.72 15.82 -18.27
C PRO A 56 -3.86 17.20 -17.68
N GLU A 57 -5.10 17.59 -17.49
CA GLU A 57 -5.47 18.84 -16.87
C GLU A 57 -4.69 19.01 -15.54
N ALA A 58 -4.25 20.23 -15.25
CA ALA A 58 -3.43 20.51 -14.07
C ALA A 58 -4.08 19.98 -12.77
N ASP A 59 -5.41 19.97 -12.72
CA ASP A 59 -6.20 19.43 -11.61
C ASP A 59 -6.07 17.90 -11.48
N THR A 60 -5.98 17.17 -12.60
CA THR A 60 -5.75 15.72 -12.62
C THR A 60 -4.34 15.37 -12.14
N ILE A 61 -3.33 16.13 -12.56
CA ILE A 61 -1.95 15.97 -12.07
C ILE A 61 -1.89 16.24 -10.56
N LYS A 62 -2.57 17.30 -10.09
CA LYS A 62 -2.66 17.62 -8.67
C LYS A 62 -3.37 16.51 -7.89
N ALA A 63 -4.48 15.96 -8.41
CA ALA A 63 -5.20 14.86 -7.80
C ALA A 63 -4.36 13.57 -7.72
N ARG A 64 -3.57 13.26 -8.76
CA ARG A 64 -2.56 12.19 -8.77
C ARG A 64 -1.55 12.38 -7.64
N ASN A 65 -0.95 13.56 -7.58
CA ASN A 65 0.10 13.86 -6.62
C ASN A 65 -0.42 13.79 -5.18
N VAL A 66 -1.62 14.34 -4.93
CA VAL A 66 -2.28 14.23 -3.62
C VAL A 66 -2.55 12.77 -3.26
N ALA A 67 -3.12 11.98 -4.17
CA ALA A 67 -3.42 10.57 -3.90
C ALA A 67 -2.17 9.74 -3.58
N PHE A 68 -1.09 9.92 -4.34
CA PHE A 68 0.17 9.21 -4.09
C PHE A 68 0.86 9.66 -2.79
N SER A 69 0.88 10.97 -2.52
CA SER A 69 1.45 11.50 -1.27
C SER A 69 0.66 11.04 -0.05
N GLU A 70 -0.67 11.05 -0.12
CA GLU A 70 -1.54 10.61 0.96
C GLU A 70 -1.34 9.13 1.27
N VAL A 71 -1.47 8.25 0.27
CA VAL A 71 -1.29 6.81 0.48
C VAL A 71 0.14 6.49 0.91
N GLY A 72 1.14 7.15 0.31
CA GLY A 72 2.55 6.96 0.67
C GLY A 72 2.87 7.37 2.11
N SER A 73 2.33 8.51 2.56
CA SER A 73 2.49 8.98 3.95
C SER A 73 1.79 8.06 4.95
N GLN A 74 0.60 7.56 4.63
CA GLN A 74 -0.11 6.60 5.48
C GLN A 74 0.64 5.27 5.59
N LEU A 75 1.26 4.79 4.50
CA LEU A 75 2.12 3.60 4.52
C LEU A 75 3.36 3.80 5.41
N LYS A 76 4.04 4.94 5.30
CA LYS A 76 5.18 5.27 6.17
C LYS A 76 4.76 5.39 7.64
N ALA A 77 3.67 6.11 7.91
CA ALA A 77 3.13 6.26 9.26
C ALA A 77 2.75 4.91 9.88
N PHE A 78 2.16 4.00 9.09
CA PHE A 78 1.85 2.65 9.53
C PHE A 78 3.10 1.89 9.96
N VAL A 79 4.17 1.92 9.15
CA VAL A 79 5.44 1.23 9.47
C VAL A 79 6.06 1.75 10.76
N ILE A 80 6.06 3.07 10.95
CA ILE A 80 6.61 3.71 12.14
C ILE A 80 5.81 3.33 13.38
N SER A 81 4.48 3.34 13.29
CA SER A 81 3.57 3.07 14.42
C SER A 81 3.39 1.58 14.74
N ASN A 82 3.62 0.68 13.79
CA ASN A 82 3.33 -0.75 13.93
C ASN A 82 4.58 -1.65 13.80
N GLN A 83 5.67 -1.28 14.48
CA GLN A 83 6.95 -2.01 14.39
C GLN A 83 6.85 -3.50 14.75
N ILE A 84 5.99 -3.86 15.71
CA ILE A 84 5.78 -5.26 16.13
C ILE A 84 5.22 -6.09 14.98
N ILE A 85 4.25 -5.54 14.26
CA ILE A 85 3.62 -6.21 13.12
C ILE A 85 4.57 -6.22 11.94
N MET A 86 5.34 -5.16 11.74
CA MET A 86 6.42 -5.15 10.76
C MET A 86 7.44 -6.27 11.01
N LYS A 87 7.76 -6.55 12.29
CA LYS A 87 8.55 -7.74 12.67
C LYS A 87 7.79 -9.04 12.42
N ALA A 88 6.49 -9.12 12.70
CA ALA A 88 5.72 -10.33 12.42
C ALA A 88 5.66 -10.66 10.91
N ILE A 89 5.50 -9.62 10.08
CA ILE A 89 5.36 -9.75 8.64
C ILE A 89 6.70 -9.69 7.90
N HIS A 90 7.85 -9.54 8.56
CA HIS A 90 9.17 -9.43 7.88
C HIS A 90 9.48 -10.63 6.95
N LYS A 91 8.92 -11.81 7.25
CA LYS A 91 9.03 -13.01 6.41
C LYS A 91 8.14 -12.94 5.17
N THR A 92 7.02 -12.21 5.26
CA THR A 92 6.23 -11.86 4.10
C THR A 92 7.02 -10.76 3.39
N THR A 93 7.44 -10.97 2.15
CA THR A 93 8.29 -10.02 1.40
C THR A 93 7.66 -8.63 1.14
N TRP A 94 6.60 -8.25 1.88
CA TRP A 94 5.97 -6.95 1.89
C TRP A 94 6.88 -5.91 2.52
N ARG A 95 7.10 -4.83 1.78
CA ARG A 95 7.95 -3.70 2.20
C ARG A 95 7.17 -2.40 2.07
N PRO A 96 6.15 -2.18 2.93
CA PRO A 96 5.29 -1.00 2.86
C PRO A 96 6.04 0.32 3.08
N GLY A 97 7.15 0.33 3.84
CA GLY A 97 7.96 1.53 4.04
C GLY A 97 8.59 2.03 2.73
N PRO A 98 9.43 1.21 2.07
CA PRO A 98 9.97 1.53 0.75
C PRO A 98 8.90 1.82 -0.32
N ALA A 99 7.75 1.12 -0.28
CA ALA A 99 6.64 1.43 -1.17
C ALA A 99 6.03 2.82 -0.91
N GLY A 100 5.89 3.21 0.35
CA GLY A 100 5.39 4.53 0.72
C GLY A 100 6.34 5.66 0.29
N GLU A 101 7.65 5.44 0.40
CA GLU A 101 8.66 6.37 -0.10
C GLU A 101 8.58 6.54 -1.61
N ASN A 102 8.51 5.44 -2.34
CA ASN A 102 8.38 5.47 -3.80
C ASN A 102 7.07 6.15 -4.26
N LEU A 103 5.96 5.99 -3.54
CA LEU A 103 4.71 6.71 -3.82
C LEU A 103 4.85 8.22 -3.61
N ILE A 104 5.50 8.63 -2.51
CA ILE A 104 5.79 10.04 -2.27
C ILE A 104 6.71 10.59 -3.37
N THR A 105 7.73 9.83 -3.79
CA THR A 105 8.58 10.20 -4.91
C THR A 105 7.78 10.39 -6.20
N LEU A 106 6.89 9.44 -6.55
CA LEU A 106 6.01 9.59 -7.73
C LEU A 106 5.11 10.83 -7.65
N SER A 107 4.67 11.22 -6.44
CA SER A 107 3.84 12.41 -6.25
C SER A 107 4.58 13.72 -6.54
N GLN A 108 5.91 13.71 -6.52
CA GLN A 108 6.76 14.87 -6.75
C GLN A 108 7.29 14.91 -8.19
N MET A 109 7.16 13.80 -8.90
CA MET A 109 7.62 13.65 -10.28
C MET A 109 6.51 14.03 -11.28
N PRO A 110 6.90 14.54 -12.47
CA PRO A 110 5.94 14.72 -13.56
C PRO A 110 5.25 13.39 -13.89
N PRO A 111 4.02 13.42 -14.43
CA PRO A 111 3.25 12.21 -14.75
C PRO A 111 3.82 11.43 -15.94
N TYR A 112 4.95 11.84 -16.52
CA TYR A 112 5.56 11.22 -17.67
C TYR A 112 7.03 10.93 -17.41
N GLY A 113 7.50 9.78 -17.87
CA GLY A 113 8.92 9.41 -17.82
C GLY A 113 9.14 7.92 -17.64
N SER A 114 10.21 7.41 -18.24
CA SER A 114 10.63 6.01 -18.06
C SER A 114 10.99 5.68 -16.61
N GLU A 115 11.41 6.68 -15.83
CA GLU A 115 11.67 6.57 -14.39
C GLU A 115 10.39 6.27 -13.59
N ASN A 116 9.22 6.82 -13.99
CA ASN A 116 7.94 6.55 -13.33
C ASN A 116 7.58 5.07 -13.39
N TRP A 117 7.84 4.43 -14.54
CA TRP A 117 7.60 3.00 -14.71
C TRP A 117 8.44 2.17 -13.76
N GLU A 118 9.74 2.46 -13.62
CA GLU A 118 10.62 1.74 -12.69
C GLU A 118 10.15 1.90 -11.24
N ILE A 119 9.79 3.11 -10.82
CA ILE A 119 9.31 3.38 -9.47
C ILE A 119 7.97 2.67 -9.21
N ARG A 120 7.05 2.67 -10.18
CA ARG A 120 5.80 1.89 -10.12
C ARG A 120 6.05 0.40 -9.97
N GLN A 121 6.94 -0.18 -10.78
CA GLN A 121 7.31 -1.60 -10.67
C GLN A 121 7.89 -1.91 -9.30
N ASN A 122 8.71 -1.01 -8.75
CA ASN A 122 9.24 -1.14 -7.40
C ASN A 122 8.13 -1.08 -6.33
N ILE A 123 7.14 -0.19 -6.47
CA ILE A 123 5.97 -0.16 -5.57
C ILE A 123 5.17 -1.46 -5.67
N MET A 124 4.87 -1.91 -6.89
CA MET A 124 4.13 -3.15 -7.13
C MET A 124 4.88 -4.35 -6.54
N LYS A 125 6.20 -4.42 -6.69
CA LYS A 125 7.04 -5.47 -6.11
C LYS A 125 7.01 -5.43 -4.58
N HIS A 126 7.22 -4.26 -3.99
CA HIS A 126 7.25 -4.08 -2.53
C HIS A 126 5.91 -4.34 -1.86
N LEU A 127 4.81 -4.00 -2.53
CA LEU A 127 3.47 -4.28 -2.07
C LEU A 127 2.93 -5.62 -2.62
N LYS A 128 3.71 -6.39 -3.39
CA LYS A 128 3.23 -7.61 -4.08
C LYS A 128 1.92 -7.39 -4.84
N LEU A 129 1.72 -6.22 -5.45
CA LEU A 129 0.57 -5.93 -6.31
C LEU A 129 0.75 -6.66 -7.65
N GLY A 130 -0.34 -7.14 -8.26
CA GLY A 130 -0.30 -7.82 -9.57
C GLY A 130 0.09 -9.31 -9.58
N LYS A 131 0.54 -9.91 -8.46
CA LYS A 131 0.97 -11.33 -8.47
C LYS A 131 -0.18 -12.36 -8.55
N LYS A 132 -1.45 -11.94 -8.48
CA LYS A 132 -2.63 -12.80 -8.67
C LYS A 132 -3.92 -11.98 -8.83
N ILE A 133 -4.20 -11.54 -10.05
CA ILE A 133 -5.60 -11.43 -10.55
C ILE A 133 -5.76 -12.31 -11.81
N SER A 134 -4.67 -12.66 -12.51
CA SER A 134 -4.73 -13.53 -13.70
C SER A 134 -4.95 -15.02 -13.44
N LYS A 135 -4.89 -15.49 -12.19
CA LYS A 135 -5.06 -16.92 -11.87
C LYS A 135 -6.48 -17.32 -11.48
N ASP A 136 -7.33 -16.34 -11.16
CA ASP A 136 -8.72 -16.57 -10.74
C ASP A 136 -9.75 -16.01 -11.75
N LEU A 137 -9.30 -15.57 -12.93
CA LEU A 137 -10.13 -15.19 -14.08
C LEU A 137 -9.94 -16.15 -15.28
N ARG A 138 -9.87 -17.45 -14.97
CA ARG A 138 -10.19 -18.53 -15.92
C ARG A 138 -11.37 -19.30 -15.35
N ILE A 139 -12.56 -18.73 -15.51
CA ILE A 139 -13.83 -19.45 -15.48
C ILE A 139 -14.54 -19.08 -16.77
#